data_AF-A0A1X0QYL6-F1
#
_entry.id   AF-A0A1X0QYL6-F1
#
_cell.length_a   1.000
_cell.length_b   1.000
_cell.length_c   1.000
_cell.angle_alpha   90.00
_cell.angle_beta   90.00
_cell.angle_gamma   90.00
#
_symmetry.space_group_name_H-M   'P 1'
#
loop_
_entity.id
_entity.type
_entity.pdbx_description
1 polymer ?
#
loop_
_entity_poly.entity_id
_entity_poly.type
_entity_poly.pdbx_seq_one_letter_code
_entity_poly.pdbx_strand_id
1 'polypeptide(L)'
;MDQEAQKRKERLAELRKRKLEASSQDDRSVDNAEKALKFRSYVPLDEKLKEHVEIATPNDIGETIESETKHLTKETLAEHAEKEKEEVDLFNLAPKKPNWDLKRDVEKKLQRLERKTQKAIYEIIRKRLEQDKDSFAQVMTNV
;
A
#
# COMPACT_ATOMS: atom_id res chain seq x y z
N MET A 1 38.25 -48.62 47.68
CA MET A 1 36.82 -48.62 48.07
C MET A 1 36.36 -47.23 48.45
N ASP A 2 37.02 -46.54 49.38
CA ASP A 2 36.51 -45.25 49.90
C ASP A 2 36.56 -44.07 48.92
N GLN A 3 37.56 -44.05 48.02
CA GLN A 3 37.70 -42.99 47.01
C GLN A 3 36.56 -42.98 45.97
N GLU A 4 36.00 -44.16 45.66
CA GLU A 4 34.93 -44.29 44.68
C GLU A 4 33.57 -43.90 45.28
N ALA A 5 33.38 -44.17 46.58
CA ALA A 5 32.22 -43.71 47.34
C ALA A 5 32.16 -42.17 47.44
N GLN A 6 33.31 -41.52 47.62
CA GLN A 6 33.41 -40.05 47.66
C GLN A 6 33.03 -39.41 46.32
N LYS A 7 33.57 -39.93 45.20
CA LYS A 7 33.22 -39.46 43.84
C LYS A 7 31.72 -39.59 43.54
N ARG A 8 31.09 -40.68 43.98
CA ARG A 8 29.64 -40.88 43.83
C ARG A 8 28.84 -39.88 44.66
N LYS A 9 29.29 -39.61 45.89
CA LYS A 9 28.65 -38.64 46.79
C LYS A 9 28.70 -37.23 46.21
N GLU A 10 29.84 -36.83 45.67
CA GLU A 10 30.02 -35.52 45.01
C GLU A 10 29.12 -35.40 43.77
N ARG A 11 29.13 -36.40 42.89
CA ARG A 11 28.26 -36.42 41.70
C ARG A 11 26.77 -36.37 42.06
N LEU A 12 26.36 -37.07 43.11
CA LEU A 12 24.97 -37.02 43.60
C LEU A 12 24.62 -35.65 44.22
N ALA A 13 25.57 -34.99 44.86
CA ALA A 13 25.38 -33.64 45.40
C ALA A 13 25.21 -32.61 44.27
N GLU A 14 26.03 -32.70 43.21
CA GLU A 14 25.91 -31.84 42.02
C GLU A 14 24.57 -32.03 41.30
N LEU A 15 24.12 -33.27 41.13
CA LEU A 15 22.81 -33.57 40.54
C LEU A 15 21.66 -33.04 41.38
N ARG A 16 21.76 -33.12 42.72
CA ARG A 16 20.75 -32.54 43.62
C ARG A 16 20.74 -31.02 43.57
N LYS A 17 21.91 -30.38 43.52
CA LYS A 17 22.04 -28.91 43.41
C LYS A 17 21.41 -28.42 42.09
N ARG A 18 21.73 -29.07 40.98
CA ARG A 18 21.15 -28.76 39.65
C ARG A 18 19.64 -28.96 39.60
N LYS A 19 19.11 -30.01 40.26
CA LYS A 19 17.66 -30.23 40.35
C LYS A 19 16.96 -29.14 41.17
N LEU A 20 17.61 -28.67 42.26
CA LEU A 20 17.10 -27.57 43.07
C LEU A 20 17.08 -26.27 42.26
N GLU A 21 18.16 -25.96 41.53
CA GLU A 21 18.26 -24.80 40.65
C GLU A 21 17.25 -24.86 39.48
N ALA A 22 17.01 -26.04 38.90
CA ALA A 22 15.98 -26.23 37.87
C ALA A 22 14.55 -26.11 38.42
N SER A 23 14.32 -26.46 39.69
CA SER A 23 13.03 -26.28 40.37
C SER A 23 12.76 -24.81 40.75
N SER A 24 13.81 -24.00 40.89
CA SER A 24 13.72 -22.54 41.04
C SER A 24 13.51 -21.80 39.72
N GLN A 25 13.58 -22.48 38.57
CA GLN A 25 13.33 -21.91 37.23
C GLN A 25 11.92 -22.15 36.69
N ASP A 26 11.09 -22.97 37.35
CA ASP A 26 9.63 -22.95 37.16
C ASP A 26 8.99 -21.88 38.05
N ASP A 27 9.67 -20.75 38.17
CA ASP A 27 9.16 -19.53 38.75
C ASP A 27 8.31 -18.85 37.68
N ARG A 28 7.09 -19.36 37.50
CA ARG A 28 5.99 -18.48 37.08
C ARG A 28 5.88 -17.44 38.18
N SER A 29 6.66 -16.37 38.00
CA SER A 29 6.91 -15.33 38.99
C SER A 29 5.61 -14.97 39.70
N VAL A 30 5.64 -15.14 41.01
CA VAL A 30 4.58 -14.73 41.93
C VAL A 30 4.26 -13.23 41.75
N ASP A 31 5.22 -12.45 41.23
CA ASP A 31 5.08 -11.05 40.82
C ASP A 31 4.01 -10.80 39.74
N ASN A 32 3.59 -11.82 38.98
CA ASN A 32 2.50 -11.68 38.02
C ASN A 32 1.11 -11.94 38.64
N ALA A 33 1.06 -12.51 39.85
CA ALA A 33 -0.17 -12.73 40.61
C ALA A 33 -0.61 -11.50 41.42
N GLU A 34 0.30 -10.55 41.69
CA GLU A 34 -0.01 -9.30 42.40
C GLU A 34 -0.57 -8.20 41.49
N LYS A 35 -0.56 -8.38 40.17
CA LYS A 35 -1.24 -7.48 39.24
C LYS A 35 -2.73 -7.79 39.29
N ALA A 36 -3.52 -6.91 39.93
CA ALA A 36 -4.97 -6.96 39.92
C ALA A 36 -5.49 -7.19 38.49
N LEU A 37 -6.32 -8.23 38.31
CA LEU A 37 -6.87 -8.59 37.01
C LEU A 37 -7.83 -7.47 36.55
N LYS A 38 -7.57 -6.86 35.39
CA LYS A 38 -8.43 -5.81 34.83
C LYS A 38 -9.39 -6.37 33.79
N PHE A 39 -10.69 -6.39 34.09
CA PHE A 39 -11.71 -6.82 33.14
C PHE A 39 -12.41 -5.62 32.49
N ARG A 40 -12.64 -5.73 31.17
CA ARG A 40 -13.23 -4.65 30.35
C ARG A 40 -14.72 -4.86 30.12
N SER A 41 -15.11 -6.10 29.79
CA SER A 41 -16.48 -6.43 29.36
C SER A 41 -17.18 -7.46 30.24
N TYR A 42 -16.60 -7.83 31.38
CA TYR A 42 -17.12 -8.90 32.24
C TYR A 42 -17.02 -8.55 33.72
N VAL A 43 -18.10 -8.84 34.44
CA VAL A 43 -18.16 -8.76 35.91
C VAL A 43 -18.28 -10.20 36.44
N PRO A 44 -17.31 -10.70 37.22
CA PRO A 44 -17.40 -12.02 37.82
C PRO A 44 -18.65 -12.16 38.68
N LEU A 45 -19.26 -13.34 38.69
CA LEU A 45 -20.37 -13.63 39.62
C LEU A 45 -19.87 -13.99 41.02
N ASP A 46 -18.72 -14.67 41.10
CA ASP A 46 -18.11 -15.14 42.34
C ASP A 46 -17.54 -13.99 43.18
N GLU A 47 -17.88 -13.93 44.47
CA GLU A 47 -17.57 -12.81 45.37
C GLU A 47 -16.07 -12.69 45.62
N LYS A 48 -15.37 -13.82 45.79
CA LYS A 48 -13.92 -13.84 45.99
C LYS A 48 -13.16 -13.26 44.80
N LEU A 49 -13.66 -13.50 43.59
CA LEU A 49 -13.02 -13.03 42.36
C LEU A 49 -13.33 -11.54 42.10
N LYS A 50 -14.51 -11.06 42.52
CA LYS A 50 -14.86 -9.63 42.42
C LYS A 50 -13.91 -8.72 43.22
N GLU A 51 -13.47 -9.16 44.40
CA GLU A 51 -12.56 -8.37 45.25
C GLU A 51 -11.16 -8.17 44.64
N HIS A 52 -10.75 -9.07 43.74
CA HIS A 52 -9.41 -9.09 43.15
C HIS A 52 -9.40 -8.63 41.67
N VAL A 53 -10.56 -8.18 41.17
CA VAL A 53 -10.74 -7.74 39.78
C VAL A 53 -11.12 -6.26 39.75
N GLU A 54 -10.32 -5.47 39.05
CA GLU A 54 -10.62 -4.07 38.75
C GLU A 54 -11.37 -3.98 37.41
N ILE A 55 -12.49 -3.25 37.37
CA ILE A 55 -13.20 -3.01 36.10
C ILE A 55 -12.55 -1.80 35.42
N ALA A 56 -12.03 -2.01 34.22
CA ALA A 56 -11.38 -0.95 33.45
C ALA A 56 -12.40 0.11 33.00
N THR A 57 -12.09 1.37 33.22
CA THR A 57 -12.90 2.52 32.78
C THR A 57 -12.51 2.95 31.35
N PRO A 58 -13.36 3.71 30.63
CA PRO A 58 -13.02 4.23 29.30
C PRO A 58 -11.75 5.09 29.22
N ASN A 59 -11.25 5.59 30.36
CA ASN A 59 -9.99 6.34 30.43
C ASN A 59 -8.76 5.43 30.55
N ASP A 60 -8.93 4.17 30.94
CA ASP A 60 -7.88 3.13 30.96
C ASP A 60 -7.70 2.50 29.57
N ILE A 61 -8.48 2.95 28.58
CA ILE A 61 -8.28 2.63 27.18
C ILE A 61 -7.10 3.48 26.72
N GLY A 62 -5.98 2.84 26.44
CA GLY A 62 -4.83 3.50 25.82
C GLY A 62 -5.15 3.99 24.41
N GLU A 63 -4.10 4.27 23.64
CA GLU A 63 -4.25 4.66 22.24
C GLU A 63 -5.05 3.60 21.49
N THR A 64 -6.20 4.01 20.96
CA THR A 64 -7.09 3.19 20.15
C THR A 64 -6.80 3.47 18.68
N ILE A 65 -7.07 2.51 17.80
CA ILE A 65 -6.92 2.68 16.34
C ILE A 65 -7.65 3.96 15.87
N GLU A 66 -8.82 4.26 16.45
CA GLU A 66 -9.54 5.50 16.15
C GLU A 66 -8.73 6.76 16.47
N SER A 67 -8.01 6.81 17.59
CA SER A 67 -7.13 7.94 17.92
C SER A 67 -5.96 8.03 16.96
N GLU A 68 -5.40 6.90 16.54
CA GLU A 68 -4.34 6.87 15.55
C GLU A 68 -4.84 7.38 14.20
N THR A 69 -6.01 6.95 13.72
CA THR A 69 -6.52 7.33 12.38
C THR A 69 -7.12 8.74 12.29
N LYS A 70 -7.32 9.45 13.41
CA LYS A 70 -7.89 10.81 13.42
C LYS A 70 -7.12 11.81 12.56
N HIS A 71 -5.81 11.63 12.37
CA HIS A 71 -5.03 12.52 11.52
C HIS A 71 -5.37 12.33 10.03
N LEU A 72 -5.47 11.07 9.57
CA LEU A 72 -5.85 10.74 8.19
C LEU A 72 -7.22 11.34 7.82
N THR A 73 -8.18 11.25 8.74
CA THR A 73 -9.51 11.84 8.53
C THR A 73 -9.45 13.37 8.42
N LYS A 74 -8.54 14.02 9.14
CA LYS A 74 -8.38 15.49 9.07
C LYS A 74 -7.68 15.91 7.78
N GLU A 75 -6.66 15.17 7.38
CA GLU A 75 -5.89 15.40 6.15
C GLU A 75 -6.77 15.24 4.92
N THR A 76 -7.53 14.14 4.83
CA THR A 76 -8.47 13.91 3.72
C THR A 76 -9.56 14.98 3.63
N LEU A 77 -10.10 15.46 4.76
CA LEU A 77 -11.03 16.59 4.77
C LEU A 77 -10.37 17.88 4.27
N ALA A 78 -9.12 18.14 4.68
CA ALA A 78 -8.39 19.33 4.26
C ALA A 78 -8.08 19.30 2.75
N GLU A 79 -7.63 18.15 2.22
CA GLU A 79 -7.44 17.95 0.78
C GLU A 79 -8.73 18.14 -0.02
N HIS A 80 -9.86 17.64 0.49
CA HIS A 80 -11.14 17.81 -0.18
C HIS A 80 -11.55 19.28 -0.21
N ALA A 81 -11.41 19.99 0.92
CA ALA A 81 -11.69 21.42 1.00
C ALA A 81 -10.75 22.27 0.13
N GLU A 82 -9.53 21.80 -0.12
CA GLU A 82 -8.59 22.42 -1.06
C GLU A 82 -9.02 22.19 -2.52
N LYS A 83 -9.40 20.96 -2.88
CA LYS A 83 -9.93 20.60 -4.21
C LYS A 83 -11.25 21.31 -4.53
N GLU A 84 -12.09 21.60 -3.54
CA GLU A 84 -13.31 22.40 -3.72
C GLU A 84 -13.04 23.89 -3.98
N LYS A 85 -11.91 24.42 -3.46
CA LYS A 85 -11.49 25.80 -3.72
C LYS A 85 -10.84 25.96 -5.09
N GLU A 86 -10.24 24.90 -5.61
CA GLU A 86 -9.77 24.86 -6.98
C GLU A 86 -10.97 25.02 -7.92
N GLU A 87 -10.94 26.06 -8.77
CA GLU A 87 -12.04 26.32 -9.70
C GLU A 87 -12.27 25.10 -10.59
N VAL A 88 -13.43 24.48 -10.44
CA VAL A 88 -13.82 23.31 -11.22
C VAL A 88 -13.78 23.68 -12.69
N ASP A 89 -12.97 22.98 -13.48
CA ASP A 89 -12.90 23.20 -14.92
C ASP A 89 -14.22 22.73 -15.58
N LEU A 90 -15.13 23.69 -15.81
CA LEU A 90 -16.43 23.48 -16.42
C LEU A 90 -16.34 22.79 -17.80
N PHE A 91 -15.21 22.88 -18.51
CA PHE A 91 -15.03 22.22 -19.81
C PHE A 91 -14.84 20.70 -19.68
N ASN A 92 -14.27 20.24 -18.56
CA ASN A 92 -14.11 18.82 -18.28
C ASN A 92 -15.35 18.22 -17.59
N LEU A 93 -16.13 19.03 -16.88
CA LEU A 93 -17.38 18.60 -16.21
C LEU A 93 -18.57 18.49 -17.17
N ALA A 94 -18.56 19.24 -18.28
CA ALA A 94 -19.62 19.17 -19.27
C ALA A 94 -19.70 17.76 -19.91
N PRO A 95 -20.92 17.25 -20.19
CA PRO A 95 -21.08 15.99 -20.90
C PRO A 95 -20.39 16.07 -22.26
N LYS A 96 -19.37 15.23 -22.46
CA LYS A 96 -18.64 15.18 -23.72
C LYS A 96 -19.56 14.74 -24.86
N LYS A 97 -19.23 15.15 -26.09
CA LYS A 97 -19.97 14.72 -27.29
C LYS A 97 -20.01 13.18 -27.37
N PRO A 98 -21.11 12.55 -27.80
CA PRO A 98 -21.20 11.09 -27.90
C PRO A 98 -20.04 10.43 -28.68
N ASN A 99 -19.55 11.13 -29.71
CA ASN A 99 -18.48 10.64 -30.58
C ASN A 99 -17.07 11.09 -30.15
N TRP A 100 -16.89 11.64 -28.94
CA TRP A 100 -15.60 12.18 -28.50
C TRP A 100 -14.50 11.10 -28.45
N ASP A 101 -14.87 9.90 -28.03
CA ASP A 101 -14.00 8.73 -27.95
C ASP A 101 -13.60 8.26 -29.35
N LEU A 102 -14.59 8.15 -30.25
CA LEU A 102 -14.36 7.83 -31.64
C LEU A 102 -13.39 8.83 -32.29
N LYS A 103 -13.58 10.13 -32.04
CA LYS A 103 -12.68 11.16 -32.54
C LYS A 103 -11.26 10.96 -32.00
N ARG A 104 -11.09 10.80 -30.68
CA ARG A 104 -9.79 10.61 -30.03
C ARG A 104 -9.02 9.41 -30.60
N ASP A 105 -9.71 8.30 -30.80
CA ASP A 105 -9.09 7.04 -31.19
C ASP A 105 -8.81 6.97 -32.70
N VAL A 106 -9.67 7.59 -33.51
CA VAL A 106 -9.50 7.70 -34.97
C VAL A 106 -8.44 8.75 -35.33
N GLU A 107 -8.33 9.85 -34.58
CA GLU A 107 -7.38 10.94 -34.82
C GLU A 107 -5.94 10.42 -34.96
N LYS A 108 -5.50 9.53 -34.06
CA LYS A 108 -4.15 8.94 -34.10
C LYS A 108 -3.90 8.14 -35.38
N LYS A 109 -4.93 7.46 -35.91
CA LYS A 109 -4.84 6.69 -37.17
C LYS A 109 -4.84 7.62 -38.37
N LEU A 110 -5.68 8.66 -38.36
CA LEU A 110 -5.73 9.67 -39.41
C LEU A 110 -4.41 10.43 -39.53
N GLN A 111 -3.78 10.85 -38.44
CA GLN A 111 -2.48 11.52 -38.48
C GLN A 111 -1.39 10.68 -39.16
N ARG A 112 -1.38 9.36 -38.92
CA ARG A 112 -0.45 8.44 -39.58
C ARG A 112 -0.73 8.30 -41.07
N LEU A 113 -2.01 8.25 -41.44
CA LEU A 113 -2.46 8.15 -42.83
C LEU A 113 -2.17 9.45 -43.59
N GLU A 114 -2.48 10.61 -43.01
CA GLU A 114 -2.28 11.93 -43.58
C GLU A 114 -0.83 12.16 -43.99
N ARG A 115 0.14 11.78 -43.13
CA ARG A 115 1.57 11.85 -43.46
C ARG A 115 1.93 11.03 -44.70
N LYS A 116 1.35 9.82 -44.84
CA LYS A 116 1.57 8.97 -46.02
C LYS A 116 0.90 9.55 -47.26
N THR A 117 -0.31 10.07 -47.12
CA THR A 117 -1.06 10.72 -48.20
C THR A 117 -0.32 11.95 -48.72
N GLN A 118 0.18 12.82 -47.83
CA GLN A 118 1.00 13.98 -48.21
C GLN A 118 2.27 13.57 -48.95
N LYS A 119 2.95 12.50 -48.50
CA LYS A 119 4.12 11.96 -49.21
C LYS A 119 3.75 11.43 -50.60
N ALA A 120 2.66 10.69 -50.73
CA ALA A 120 2.18 10.19 -52.01
C ALA A 120 1.80 11.34 -52.96
N ILE A 121 1.13 12.38 -52.45
CA ILE A 121 0.82 13.60 -53.21
C ILE A 121 2.12 14.25 -53.70
N TYR A 122 3.12 14.39 -52.84
CA TYR A 122 4.42 14.94 -53.22
C TYR A 122 5.11 14.11 -54.32
N GLU A 123 5.09 12.78 -54.22
CA GLU A 123 5.64 11.89 -55.24
C GLU A 123 4.90 11.99 -56.58
N ILE A 124 3.56 12.09 -56.56
CA ILE A 124 2.75 12.28 -57.76
C ILE A 124 3.08 13.62 -58.43
N ILE A 125 3.14 14.71 -57.65
CA ILE A 125 3.50 16.04 -58.16
C ILE A 125 4.90 16.01 -58.79
N ARG A 126 5.88 15.37 -58.12
CA ARG A 126 7.23 15.24 -58.63
C ARG A 126 7.28 14.50 -59.97
N LYS A 127 6.62 13.34 -60.08
CA LYS A 127 6.55 12.56 -61.32
C LYS A 127 5.90 13.35 -62.45
N ARG A 128 4.83 14.08 -62.16
CA ARG A 128 4.14 14.91 -63.16
C ARG A 128 5.06 16.03 -63.68
N LEU A 129 5.77 16.71 -62.80
CA LEU A 129 6.77 17.72 -63.18
C LEU A 129 7.93 17.15 -64.00
N GLU A 130 8.40 15.93 -63.69
CA GLU A 130 9.44 15.24 -64.47
C GLU A 130 8.90 14.86 -65.86
N GLN A 131 7.70 14.28 -65.95
CA GLN A 131 7.05 13.97 -67.23
C GLN A 131 6.81 15.21 -68.10
N ASP A 132 6.37 16.32 -67.50
CA ASP A 132 6.15 17.58 -68.22
C ASP A 132 7.48 18.11 -68.80
N LYS A 133 8.58 18.02 -68.04
CA LYS A 133 9.94 18.39 -68.50
C LYS A 133 10.45 17.48 -69.61
N ASP A 134 10.30 16.16 -69.47
CA ASP A 134 10.73 15.20 -70.48
C ASP A 134 9.91 15.38 -71.77
N SER A 135 8.60 15.63 -71.67
CA SER A 135 7.77 15.95 -72.83
C SER A 135 8.24 17.23 -73.54
N PHE A 136 8.60 18.26 -72.78
CA PHE A 136 9.09 19.52 -73.32
C PHE A 136 10.45 19.35 -74.01
N ALA A 137 11.38 18.58 -73.42
CA ALA A 137 12.67 18.26 -74.01
C ALA A 137 12.55 17.38 -75.28
N GLN A 138 11.60 16.44 -75.31
CA GLN A 138 11.32 15.61 -76.47
C GLN A 138 10.73 16.41 -77.64
N VAL A 139 9.92 17.43 -77.36
CA VAL A 139 9.39 18.34 -78.39
C VAL A 139 10.50 19.21 -78.97
N MET A 140 11.42 19.72 -78.15
CA MET A 140 12.54 20.56 -78.60
C MET A 140 13.64 19.80 -79.36
N THR A 141 13.68 18.47 -79.27
CA THR A 141 14.64 17.64 -80.02
C THR A 141 14.08 17.14 -81.35
N ASN A 142 12.76 17.23 -81.55
CA ASN A 142 12.08 16.85 -82.79
C ASN A 142 11.76 18.06 -83.71
N VAL A 143 12.26 19.25 -83.38
CA VAL A 143 12.19 20.48 -84.18
C VAL A 143 13.61 20.83 -84.62
#